data_AF-A0AAV6YMH0-F1
#
_entry.id   AF-A0AAV6YMH0-F1
#
_cell.length_a   1.000
_cell.length_b   1.000
_cell.length_c   1.000
_cell.angle_alpha   90.00
_cell.angle_beta   90.00
_cell.angle_gamma   90.00
#
_symmetry.space_group_name_H-M   'P 1'
#
loop_
_entity.id
_entity.type
_entity.pdbx_description
1 polymer ?
#
loop_
_entity_poly.entity_id
_entity_poly.type
_entity_poly.pdbx_seq_one_letter_code
_entity_poly.pdbx_strand_id
1 'polypeptide(L)'
;MRRWLPAGDALLQMITIHLPSPVTAQKYRCELLYEGPPDDEAAMGVKSCDPKGPLMMYISKMVPTSDKGRFYAFGRVFSGIVSTGQKVRIMGPNYTPGKKEDLYLKPIQR
;
A
#
# COMPACT_ATOMS: atom_id res chain seq x y z
N MET A 1 11.25 34.81 -16.34
CA MET A 1 10.19 34.05 -15.62
C MET A 1 10.72 32.93 -14.73
N ARG A 2 11.54 31.98 -15.19
CA ARG A 2 12.03 30.85 -14.37
C ARG A 2 12.70 31.25 -13.03
N ARG A 3 13.42 32.36 -12.98
CA ARG A 3 14.08 32.89 -11.76
C ARG A 3 13.14 33.71 -10.84
N TRP A 4 12.04 34.22 -11.40
CA TRP A 4 11.10 35.10 -10.69
C TRP A 4 9.94 34.31 -10.07
N LEU A 5 9.42 33.33 -10.82
CA LEU A 5 8.35 32.42 -10.37
C LEU A 5 8.71 30.99 -10.77
N PRO A 6 9.54 30.29 -9.97
CA PRO A 6 9.82 28.88 -10.18
C PRO A 6 8.54 28.07 -9.99
N ALA A 7 8.09 27.37 -11.04
CA ALA A 7 6.89 26.55 -10.97
C ALA A 7 7.02 25.42 -9.91
N GLY A 8 8.23 24.90 -9.72
CA GLY A 8 8.50 23.88 -8.71
C GLY A 8 8.10 24.32 -7.30
N ASP A 9 8.49 25.52 -6.90
CA ASP A 9 8.22 26.03 -5.55
C ASP A 9 6.71 26.19 -5.31
N ALA A 10 6.01 26.78 -6.27
CA ALA A 10 4.56 26.96 -6.20
C ALA A 10 3.81 25.61 -6.13
N LEU A 11 4.18 24.65 -6.99
CA LEU A 11 3.54 23.34 -7.04
C LEU A 11 3.82 22.53 -5.77
N LEU A 12 5.07 22.52 -5.29
CA LEU A 12 5.46 21.80 -4.08
C LEU A 12 4.75 22.38 -2.85
N GLN A 13 4.67 23.71 -2.74
CA GLN A 13 3.97 24.36 -1.65
C GLN A 13 2.49 23.97 -1.63
N MET A 14 1.81 24.00 -2.78
CA MET A 14 0.41 23.55 -2.87
C MET A 14 0.24 22.09 -2.44
N ILE A 15 1.13 21.20 -2.90
CA ILE A 15 1.10 19.78 -2.53
C ILE A 15 1.24 19.61 -1.01
N THR A 16 2.22 20.26 -0.39
CA THR A 16 2.48 20.10 1.05
C THR A 16 1.41 20.71 1.95
N ILE A 17 0.72 21.76 1.49
CA ILE A 17 -0.29 22.46 2.28
C ILE A 17 -1.67 21.79 2.14
N HIS A 18 -2.03 21.35 0.93
CA HIS A 18 -3.41 20.93 0.64
C HIS A 18 -3.58 19.42 0.48
N LEU A 19 -2.55 18.66 0.07
CA LEU A 19 -2.71 17.21 -0.05
C LEU A 19 -2.51 16.55 1.33
N PRO A 20 -3.47 15.71 1.79
CA PRO A 20 -3.39 15.09 3.09
C PRO A 20 -2.31 14.02 3.13
N SER A 21 -1.65 13.90 4.28
CA SER A 21 -0.74 12.79 4.56
C SER A 21 -1.48 11.44 4.60
N PRO A 22 -0.77 10.30 4.41
CA PRO A 22 -1.32 8.97 4.64
C PRO A 22 -2.02 8.80 5.99
N VAL A 23 -1.46 9.35 7.06
CA VAL A 23 -2.01 9.24 8.42
C VAL A 23 -3.38 9.91 8.53
N THR A 24 -3.57 11.02 7.82
CA THR A 24 -4.87 11.71 7.74
C THR A 24 -5.81 10.99 6.77
N ALA A 25 -5.32 10.64 5.58
CA ALA A 25 -6.12 10.10 4.49
C ALA A 25 -6.67 8.71 4.78
N GLN A 26 -5.88 7.83 5.41
CA GLN A 26 -6.30 6.45 5.63
C GLN A 26 -7.48 6.33 6.60
N LYS A 27 -7.65 7.25 7.55
CA LYS A 27 -8.75 7.26 8.52
C LYS A 27 -10.13 7.21 7.85
N TYR A 28 -10.36 8.07 6.85
CA TYR A 28 -11.63 8.12 6.13
C TYR A 28 -11.66 7.24 4.88
N ARG A 29 -10.50 6.81 4.36
CA ARG A 29 -10.42 5.94 3.17
C ARG A 29 -10.49 4.45 3.49
N CYS A 30 -10.24 4.04 4.74
CA CYS A 30 -10.23 2.62 5.09
C CYS A 30 -11.54 1.92 4.74
N GLU A 31 -12.68 2.57 4.95
CA GLU A 31 -14.01 2.02 4.64
C GLU A 31 -14.18 1.70 3.15
N LEU A 32 -13.56 2.49 2.26
CA LEU A 32 -13.58 2.24 0.83
C LEU A 32 -12.53 1.19 0.40
N LEU A 33 -11.41 1.10 1.11
CA LEU A 33 -10.26 0.29 0.73
C LEU A 33 -10.30 -1.13 1.28
N TYR A 34 -11.07 -1.37 2.34
CA TYR A 34 -11.10 -2.64 3.07
C TYR A 34 -12.48 -3.26 3.01
N GLU A 35 -12.56 -4.49 2.50
CA GLU A 35 -13.80 -5.24 2.31
C GLU A 35 -14.17 -6.10 3.54
N GLY A 36 -13.27 -6.20 4.53
CA GLY A 36 -13.52 -6.92 5.77
C GLY A 36 -14.27 -6.09 6.82
N PRO A 37 -14.47 -6.65 8.02
CA PRO A 37 -15.12 -5.95 9.13
C PRO A 37 -14.36 -4.67 9.52
N PRO A 38 -15.04 -3.54 9.74
CA PRO A 38 -14.38 -2.25 10.00
C PRO A 38 -13.73 -2.15 11.38
N ASP A 39 -14.00 -3.11 12.26
CA ASP A 39 -13.57 -3.22 13.65
C ASP A 39 -12.44 -4.23 13.86
N ASP A 40 -11.97 -4.89 12.80
CA ASP A 40 -10.89 -5.87 12.90
C ASP A 40 -9.50 -5.21 13.00
N GLU A 41 -8.50 -6.01 13.38
CA GLU A 41 -7.13 -5.51 13.58
C GLU A 41 -6.50 -4.95 12.30
N ALA A 42 -6.88 -5.46 11.13
CA ALA A 42 -6.37 -5.02 9.84
C ALA A 42 -6.95 -3.65 9.46
N ALA A 43 -8.26 -3.46 9.58
CA ALA A 43 -8.94 -2.20 9.38
C ALA A 43 -8.42 -1.14 10.35
N MET A 44 -8.24 -1.50 11.63
CA MET A 44 -7.69 -0.59 12.63
C MET A 44 -6.23 -0.21 12.33
N GLY A 45 -5.41 -1.15 11.87
CA GLY A 45 -4.04 -0.88 11.42
C GLY A 45 -3.99 0.07 10.22
N VAL A 46 -4.88 -0.13 9.23
CA VAL A 46 -5.00 0.77 8.07
C VAL A 46 -5.50 2.16 8.50
N LYS A 47 -6.58 2.26 9.28
CA LYS A 47 -7.12 3.54 9.79
C LYS A 47 -6.07 4.36 10.53
N SER A 48 -5.25 3.70 11.36
CA SER A 48 -4.21 4.34 12.16
C SER A 48 -2.88 4.53 11.41
N CYS A 49 -2.71 3.92 10.23
CA CYS A 49 -1.45 3.85 9.50
C CYS A 49 -0.32 3.30 10.39
N ASP A 50 -0.61 2.26 11.18
CA ASP A 50 0.30 1.74 12.20
C ASP A 50 1.39 0.83 11.59
N PRO A 51 2.69 1.19 11.71
CA PRO A 51 3.77 0.34 11.24
C PRO A 51 3.95 -0.94 12.08
N LYS A 52 3.38 -1.02 13.29
CA LYS A 52 3.44 -2.22 14.15
C LYS A 52 2.24 -3.14 13.97
N GLY A 53 1.22 -2.69 13.23
CA GLY A 53 0.03 -3.48 12.91
C GLY A 53 0.30 -4.62 11.92
N PRO A 54 -0.74 -5.39 11.57
CA PRO A 54 -0.62 -6.43 10.56
C PRO A 54 -0.21 -5.84 9.20
N LEU A 55 0.59 -6.59 8.45
CA LEU A 55 1.04 -6.16 7.11
C LEU A 55 -0.14 -6.14 6.14
N MET A 56 -0.51 -4.94 5.69
CA MET A 56 -1.52 -4.72 4.66
C MET A 56 -0.89 -3.97 3.49
N MET A 57 -0.73 -4.65 2.36
CA MET A 57 -0.17 -4.08 1.14
C MET A 57 -1.11 -4.36 -0.05
N TYR A 58 -1.40 -3.32 -0.84
CA TYR A 58 -2.14 -3.46 -2.09
C TYR A 58 -1.18 -3.37 -3.27
N ILE A 59 -1.18 -4.40 -4.13
CA ILE A 59 -0.43 -4.40 -5.38
C ILE A 59 -1.33 -3.81 -6.47
N SER A 60 -0.94 -2.67 -7.03
CA SER A 60 -1.73 -2.00 -8.07
C SER A 60 -1.38 -2.48 -9.47
N LYS A 61 -0.12 -2.86 -9.72
CA LYS A 61 0.32 -3.33 -11.03
C LYS A 61 1.62 -4.13 -10.97
N MET A 62 1.83 -4.94 -12.00
CA MET A 62 3.11 -5.59 -12.26
C MET A 62 3.93 -4.72 -13.22
N VAL A 63 5.14 -4.34 -12.82
CA VAL A 63 6.05 -3.50 -13.59
C VAL A 63 7.07 -4.40 -14.29
N PRO A 64 7.24 -4.28 -15.62
CA PRO A 64 8.22 -5.06 -16.35
C PRO A 64 9.64 -4.65 -15.95
N THR A 65 10.53 -5.62 -15.90
CA THR A 65 11.95 -5.41 -15.58
C THR A 65 12.81 -5.74 -16.79
N SER A 66 14.08 -5.35 -16.76
CA SER A 66 15.08 -5.77 -17.76
C SER A 66 15.33 -7.28 -17.71
N ASP A 67 15.03 -7.92 -16.58
CA ASP A 67 15.19 -9.35 -16.39
C ASP A 67 14.04 -10.09 -17.09
N LYS A 68 14.39 -10.79 -18.17
CA LYS A 68 13.44 -11.52 -19.01
C LYS A 68 12.63 -12.51 -18.16
N GLY A 69 11.31 -12.30 -18.12
CA GLY A 69 10.35 -13.21 -17.48
C GLY A 69 10.03 -12.90 -16.02
N ARG A 70 10.52 -11.79 -15.45
CA ARG A 70 10.14 -11.35 -14.09
C ARG A 70 9.52 -9.96 -14.09
N PHE A 71 8.55 -9.79 -13.20
CA PHE A 71 7.87 -8.53 -12.97
C PHE A 71 8.01 -8.14 -11.50
N TYR A 72 8.15 -6.84 -11.24
CA TYR A 72 8.07 -6.31 -9.89
C TYR A 72 6.63 -5.94 -9.56
N ALA A 73 6.16 -6.38 -8.40
CA ALA A 73 4.88 -5.95 -7.86
C ALA A 73 5.01 -4.51 -7.35
N PHE A 74 4.34 -3.56 -8.01
CA PHE A 74 4.26 -2.17 -7.55
C PHE A 74 2.98 -1.98 -6.76
N GLY A 75 3.13 -1.45 -5.55
CA GLY A 75 2.04 -1.33 -4.61
C GLY A 75 2.34 -0.37 -3.46
N ARG A 76 1.39 -0.29 -2.53
CA ARG A 76 1.47 0.57 -1.36
C ARG A 76 1.22 -0.24 -0.09
N VAL A 77 2.05 0.00 0.93
CA VAL A 77 1.81 -0.47 2.30
C VAL A 77 0.86 0.50 2.99
N PHE A 78 -0.20 -0.03 3.57
CA PHE A 78 -1.20 0.71 4.34
C PHE A 78 -1.01 0.51 5.85
N SER A 79 -0.61 -0.70 6.27
CA SER A 79 -0.33 -1.07 7.65
C SER A 79 0.84 -2.04 7.72
N GLY A 80 1.56 -2.04 8.84
CA GLY A 80 2.71 -2.91 9.10
C GLY A 80 3.97 -2.51 8.34
N ILE A 81 4.97 -3.39 8.39
CA ILE A 81 6.26 -3.23 7.70
C ILE A 81 6.50 -4.47 6.84
N VAL A 82 6.98 -4.26 5.61
CA VAL A 82 7.45 -5.32 4.72
C VAL A 82 8.98 -5.39 4.76
N SER A 83 9.52 -6.61 4.84
CA SER A 83 10.97 -6.86 4.88
C SER A 83 11.36 -7.98 3.91
N THR A 84 12.58 -7.93 3.39
CA THR A 84 13.15 -8.99 2.54
C THR A 84 13.20 -10.31 3.30
N GLY A 85 12.80 -11.42 2.67
CA GLY A 85 12.74 -12.74 3.27
C GLY A 85 11.53 -13.00 4.17
N GLN A 86 10.73 -11.97 4.49
CA GLN A 86 9.49 -12.13 5.24
C GLN A 86 8.52 -13.03 4.46
N LYS A 87 8.02 -14.08 5.11
CA LYS A 87 6.95 -14.92 4.54
C LYS A 87 5.64 -14.15 4.61
N VAL A 88 5.04 -13.89 3.45
CA VAL A 88 3.79 -13.16 3.31
C VAL A 88 2.70 -14.04 2.73
N ARG A 89 1.46 -13.64 2.97
CA ARG A 89 0.25 -14.23 2.38
C ARG A 89 -0.15 -13.38 1.19
N ILE A 90 0.05 -13.92 -0.02
CA ILE A 90 -0.41 -13.30 -1.26
C ILE A 90 -1.84 -13.79 -1.49
N MET A 91 -2.77 -12.84 -1.48
CA MET A 91 -4.19 -13.06 -1.68
C MET A 91 -4.55 -12.58 -3.09
N GLY A 92 -5.01 -13.50 -3.94
CA GLY A 92 -5.49 -13.19 -5.28
C GLY A 92 -6.88 -12.54 -5.26
N PRO A 93 -7.40 -12.14 -6.43
CA PRO A 93 -8.68 -11.42 -6.53
C PRO A 93 -9.89 -12.20 -5.99
N ASN A 94 -9.87 -13.53 -6.06
CA ASN A 94 -10.99 -14.37 -5.61
C ASN A 94 -10.76 -15.00 -4.23
N TYR A 95 -9.72 -14.57 -3.51
CA TYR A 95 -9.43 -15.10 -2.19
C TYR A 95 -10.58 -14.78 -1.22
N THR A 96 -10.97 -15.78 -0.43
CA THR A 96 -11.98 -15.63 0.64
C THR A 96 -11.41 -16.16 1.96
N PRO A 97 -11.59 -15.44 3.09
CA PRO A 97 -11.15 -15.91 4.40
C PRO A 97 -11.70 -17.31 4.71
N GLY A 98 -10.82 -18.22 5.15
CA GLY A 98 -11.16 -19.61 5.46
C GLY A 98 -10.95 -20.60 4.31
N LYS A 99 -10.85 -20.13 3.05
CA LYS A 99 -10.47 -20.97 1.91
C LYS A 99 -8.97 -20.88 1.64
N LYS A 100 -8.45 -21.88 0.91
CA LYS A 100 -7.07 -21.92 0.40
C LYS A 100 -6.96 -21.53 -1.07
N GLU A 101 -8.10 -21.28 -1.72
CA GLU A 101 -8.15 -20.80 -3.10
C GLU A 101 -7.54 -19.40 -3.19
N ASP A 102 -6.75 -19.15 -4.24
CA ASP A 102 -6.02 -17.88 -4.46
C ASP A 102 -5.16 -17.40 -3.27
N LEU A 103 -4.74 -18.33 -2.40
CA LEU A 103 -3.85 -18.05 -1.27
C LEU A 103 -2.47 -18.67 -1.50
N TYR A 104 -1.44 -17.83 -1.55
CA TYR A 104 -0.05 -18.27 -1.69
C TYR A 104 0.82 -17.76 -0.56
N LEU A 105 1.55 -18.66 0.09
CA LEU A 105 2.54 -18.33 1.11
C LEU A 105 3.93 -18.31 0.48
N LYS A 106 4.50 -17.12 0.33
CA LYS A 106 5.81 -16.94 -0.32
C LYS A 106 6.67 -15.91 0.44
N PRO A 107 7.99 -16.10 0.47
CA PRO A 107 8.90 -15.07 0.98
C PRO A 107 9.02 -13.90 -0.02
N ILE A 108 9.13 -12.68 0.49
CA ILE A 108 9.49 -11.51 -0.33
C ILE A 108 10.93 -11.66 -0.82
N GLN A 109 11.10 -11.64 -2.14
CA GLN A 109 12.40 -11.72 -2.80
C GLN A 109 13.05 -10.33 -2.89
N ARG A 110 14.37 -10.30 -3.01
CA ARG A 110 15.16 -9.10 -3.24
C ARG A 110 15.20 -8.75 -4.71
#